data_AF-A0A1E4XFP1-F1
#
_entry.id   AF-A0A1E4XFP1-F1
#
_cell.length_a   1.000
_cell.length_b   1.000
_cell.length_c   1.000
_cell.angle_alpha   90.00
_cell.angle_beta   90.00
_cell.angle_gamma   90.00
#
_symmetry.space_group_name_H-M   'P 1'
#
loop_
_entity.id
_entity.type
_entity.pdbx_description
1 polymer ?
#
loop_
_entity_poly.entity_id
_entity_poly.type
_entity_poly.pdbx_seq_one_letter_code
_entity_poly.pdbx_strand_id
1 'polypeptide(L)' 'MTVSRLRGQHENLRHLVEFAEANGWNVSRTHGGHIKFTKAGLGSIYTSSTSSDHRSGLNAKARLRRADRTQSQLTQDAI' A
#
# COMPACT_ATOMS: atom_id res chain seq x y z
N MET A 1 16.92 -5.44 -6.02
CA MET A 1 16.91 -6.49 -4.97
C MET A 1 15.85 -6.11 -3.94
N THR A 2 14.97 -7.04 -3.53
CA THR A 2 14.10 -7.08 -2.31
C THR A 2 12.66 -7.55 -2.62
N VAL A 3 12.48 -8.78 -3.13
CA VAL A 3 11.16 -9.45 -3.14
C VAL A 3 11.10 -10.65 -2.19
N SER A 4 12.15 -10.88 -1.39
CA SER A 4 12.35 -12.14 -0.66
C SER A 4 11.73 -12.22 0.74
N ARG A 5 10.88 -11.27 1.16
CA ARG A 5 10.32 -11.24 2.54
C ARG A 5 8.85 -11.63 2.69
N LEU A 6 8.19 -12.06 1.60
CA LEU A 6 6.77 -12.44 1.58
C LEU A 6 6.54 -13.92 1.26
N ARG A 7 7.49 -14.82 1.58
CA ARG A 7 7.29 -16.26 1.37
C ARG A 7 6.10 -16.74 2.23
N GLY A 8 5.03 -17.19 1.57
CA GLY A 8 3.79 -17.67 2.19
C GLY A 8 2.60 -16.68 2.16
N GLN A 9 2.75 -15.48 1.60
CA GLN A 9 1.64 -14.52 1.49
C GLN A 9 0.78 -14.79 0.24
N HIS A 10 -0.54 -14.77 0.42
CA HIS A 10 -1.52 -14.92 -0.67
C HIS A 10 -1.25 -13.92 -1.80
N GLU A 11 -1.51 -14.35 -3.04
CA GLU A 11 -1.33 -13.58 -4.29
C GLU A 11 -1.89 -12.15 -4.19
N ASN A 12 -3.00 -11.97 -3.46
CA ASN A 12 -3.63 -10.67 -3.25
C ASN A 12 -2.73 -9.64 -2.54
N LEU A 13 -1.96 -10.04 -1.52
CA LEU A 13 -1.07 -9.09 -0.85
C LEU A 13 0.13 -8.77 -1.74
N ARG A 14 0.64 -9.77 -2.47
CA ARG A 14 1.72 -9.55 -3.43
C ARG A 14 1.31 -8.55 -4.51
N HIS A 15 0.14 -8.74 -5.12
CA HIS A 15 -0.43 -7.80 -6.09
C HIS A 15 -0.67 -6.42 -5.49
N LEU A 16 -1.02 -6.32 -4.21
CA LEU A 16 -1.16 -5.03 -3.52
C LEU A 16 0.19 -4.32 -3.36
N VAL A 17 1.23 -5.05 -2.96
CA VAL A 17 2.59 -4.50 -2.80
C VAL A 17 3.14 -4.05 -4.15
N GLU A 18 3.05 -4.90 -5.18
CA GLU A 18 3.46 -4.56 -6.55
C GLU A 18 2.71 -3.34 -7.09
N PHE A 19 1.39 -3.25 -6.84
CA PHE A 19 0.61 -2.06 -7.20
C PHE A 19 1.08 -0.81 -6.46
N ALA A 20 1.36 -0.91 -5.16
CA ALA A 20 1.81 0.22 -4.37
C ALA A 20 3.17 0.74 -4.87
N GLU A 21 4.15 -0.15 -5.06
CA GLU A 21 5.47 0.20 -5.58
C GLU A 21 5.39 0.84 -6.97
N ALA A 22 4.56 0.30 -7.87
CA ALA A 22 4.35 0.87 -9.20
C ALA A 22 3.75 2.29 -9.18
N ASN A 23 3.02 2.65 -8.12
CA ASN A 23 2.46 3.99 -7.92
C ASN A 23 3.36 4.89 -7.05
N GLY A 24 4.60 4.47 -6.79
CA GLY A 24 5.59 5.24 -6.04
C GLY A 24 5.38 5.21 -4.52
N TRP A 25 4.62 4.24 -4.00
CA TRP A 25 4.51 4.02 -2.56
C TRP A 25 5.68 3.17 -2.06
N ASN A 26 6.24 3.57 -0.93
CA ASN A 26 7.21 2.79 -0.19
C ASN A 26 6.50 1.79 0.73
N VAL A 27 7.01 0.55 0.78
CA VAL A 27 6.39 -0.55 1.50
C VAL A 27 7.33 -1.06 2.60
N SER A 28 6.83 -1.12 3.83
CA SER A 28 7.59 -1.65 4.98
C SER A 28 6.73 -2.57 5.85
N ARG A 29 7.35 -3.49 6.58
CA ARG A 29 6.66 -4.28 7.63
C ARG A 29 6.87 -3.63 8.98
N THR A 30 5.80 -3.50 9.76
CA THR A 30 5.88 -3.08 11.16
C THR A 30 6.32 -4.26 12.03
N HIS A 31 6.79 -3.96 13.25
CA HIS A 31 7.15 -4.99 14.25
C HIS A 31 5.98 -5.93 14.58
N GLY A 32 4.74 -5.45 14.49
CA GLY A 32 3.52 -6.25 14.66
C GLY A 32 3.10 -7.06 13.42
N GLY A 33 3.91 -7.07 12.37
CA GLY A 33 3.68 -7.86 11.16
C GLY A 33 2.88 -7.15 10.05
N HIS A 34 2.16 -6.06 10.38
CA HIS A 34 1.37 -5.29 9.40
C HIS A 34 2.24 -4.70 8.29
N ILE A 35 1.66 -4.51 7.11
CA ILE A 35 2.30 -3.79 6.02
C ILE A 35 1.92 -2.32 6.10
N LYS A 36 2.93 -1.44 6.08
CA LYS A 36 2.79 0.01 6.04
C LYS A 36 3.19 0.51 4.65
N PHE A 37 2.31 1.31 4.06
CA PHE A 37 2.53 2.03 2.80
C PHE A 37 2.71 3.51 3.11
N THR A 38 3.77 4.11 2.57
CA THR A 38 4.05 5.54 2.73
C THR A 38 4.44 6.17 1.41
N LYS A 39 4.01 7.41 1.18
CA LYS A 39 4.38 8.19 0.00
C LYS A 39 4.55 9.65 0.42
N ALA A 40 5.53 10.33 -0.17
CA ALA A 40 5.82 11.72 0.19
C ALA A 40 4.59 12.61 -0.08
N GLY A 41 4.24 13.45 0.89
CA GLY A 41 3.04 14.30 0.81
C GLY A 41 1.73 13.58 1.10
N LEU A 42 1.74 12.28 1.43
CA LEU A 42 0.54 11.49 1.71
C LEU A 42 0.58 10.80 3.08
N GLY A 43 -0.61 10.56 3.63
CA GLY A 43 -0.79 9.82 4.87
C GLY A 43 -0.35 8.35 4.76
N SER A 44 0.20 7.81 5.85
CA SER A 44 0.58 6.39 5.92
C SER A 44 -0.67 5.50 5.92
N ILE A 45 -0.67 4.45 5.10
CA ILE A 45 -1.75 3.46 5.04
C ILE A 45 -1.24 2.12 5.58
N TYR A 46 -2.01 1.50 6.48
CA TYR A 46 -1.65 0.22 7.10
C TYR A 46 -2.61 -0.88 6.69
N THR A 47 -2.10 -2.07 6.40
CA THR A 47 -2.90 -3.29 6.20
C THR A 47 -2.36 -4.43 7.03
N SER A 48 -3.25 -5.29 7.51
CA SER A 48 -2.82 -6.55 8.11
C SER A 48 -2.09 -7.41 7.08
N SER A 49 -1.13 -8.18 7.56
CA SER A 49 -0.40 -9.17 6.76
C SER A 49 -1.00 -10.57 6.89
N THR A 50 -2.07 -10.77 7.65
CA THR A 50 -2.69 -12.09 7.83
C THR A 50 -3.47 -12.51 6.59
N SER A 51 -3.27 -13.76 6.18
CA SER A 51 -3.85 -14.41 4.99
C SER A 51 -5.37 -14.43 4.96
N SER A 52 -6.03 -14.38 6.12
CA SER A 52 -7.49 -14.55 6.22
C SER A 52 -8.30 -13.28 5.90
N ASP A 53 -7.66 -12.11 5.78
CA ASP A 53 -8.37 -10.83 5.61
C ASP A 53 -8.28 -10.29 4.18
N HIS A 54 -8.96 -10.97 3.25
CA HIS A 54 -9.07 -10.53 1.86
C HIS A 54 -9.62 -9.09 1.73
N ARG A 55 -10.56 -8.71 2.60
CA ARG A 55 -11.18 -7.38 2.59
C ARG A 55 -10.16 -6.27 2.93
N SER A 56 -9.21 -6.54 3.83
CA SER A 56 -8.15 -5.59 4.18
C SER A 56 -7.26 -5.27 2.99
N GLY A 57 -6.90 -6.28 2.18
CA GLY A 57 -6.14 -6.07 0.95
C GLY A 57 -6.88 -5.18 -0.07
N LEU A 58 -8.17 -5.47 -0.30
CA LEU A 58 -9.02 -4.65 -1.18
C LEU A 58 -9.20 -3.22 -0.65
N ASN A 59 -9.46 -3.07 0.64
CA ASN A 59 -9.61 -1.77 1.29
C ASN A 59 -8.32 -0.95 1.26
N ALA A 60 -7.16 -1.60 1.41
CA ALA A 60 -5.86 -0.96 1.28
C ALA A 60 -5.64 -0.47 -0.16
N LYS A 61 -5.92 -1.30 -1.17
CA LYS A 61 -5.85 -0.88 -2.58
C LYS A 61 -6.74 0.33 -2.88
N ALA A 62 -7.96 0.32 -2.35
CA ALA A 62 -8.90 1.44 -2.51
C ALA A 62 -8.41 2.71 -1.80
N ARG A 63 -7.76 2.60 -0.64
CA ARG A 63 -7.15 3.74 0.06
C ARG A 63 -5.97 4.32 -0.73
N LEU A 64 -5.09 3.49 -1.28
CA LEU A 64 -3.97 3.95 -2.12
C LEU A 64 -4.48 4.77 -3.31
N ARG A 65 -5.45 4.22 -4.06
CA ARG A 65 -6.07 4.93 -5.20
C ARG A 65 -6.69 6.27 -4.83
N ARG A 66 -7.39 6.33 -3.69
CA ARG A 66 -8.00 7.58 -3.22
C ARG A 66 -6.94 8.61 -2.85
N ALA A 67 -5.89 8.19 -2.14
CA ALA A 67 -4.80 9.07 -1.75
C ALA A 67 -4.06 9.60 -2.99
N ASP A 68 -3.80 8.75 -3.99
CA ASP A 68 -3.21 9.18 -5.26
C ASP A 68 -4.10 10.21 -5.99
N ARG A 69 -5.43 9.98 -6.05
CA ARG A 69 -6.36 10.94 -6.66
C ARG A 69 -6.38 12.27 -5.90
N THR A 70 -6.45 12.25 -4.58
CA THR A 70 -6.43 13.47 -3.76
C THR A 70 -5.13 14.24 -3.94
N GLN A 71 -3.98 13.55 -4.05
CA GLN A 71 -2.70 14.21 -4.32
C GLN A 71 -2.70 14.90 -5.69
N SER A 72 -3.21 14.25 -6.73
CA SER A 72 -3.31 14.86 -8.06
C SER A 72 -4.20 16.10 -8.05
N GLN A 73 -5.33 16.07 -7.33
CA GLN A 73 -6.21 17.24 -7.18
C GLN A 73 -5.52 18.39 -6.44
N LEU A 74 -4.89 18.11 -5.29
CA LEU A 74 -4.11 19.12 -4.55
C LEU A 74 -3.01 19.77 -5.38
N THR A 75 -2.40 19.01 -6.30
CA THR A 75 -1.37 19.53 -7.21
C THR A 75 -1.98 20.40 -8.32
N GLN A 76 -3.22 20.13 -8.75
CA GLN A 76 -3.91 20.90 -9.79
C GLN A 76 -4.52 22.21 -9.28
N ASP A 77 -5.02 22.25 -8.04
CA ASP A 77 -5.58 23.47 -7.43
C ASP A 77 -4.51 24.49 -6.98
N ALA A 78 -3.23 24.11 -7.01
CA ALA A 78 -2.10 24.94 -6.58
C ALA A 78 -1.39 25.70 -7.72
N ILE A 79 -2.01 25.80 -8.90
CA ILE A 79 -1.46 26.44 -10.11
C ILE A 79 -2.26 27.70 -10.46
#